data_AF-K6WPY8-F1
#
_entry.id   AF-K6WPY8-F1
#
_cell.length_a   1.000
_cell.length_b   1.000
_cell.length_c   1.000
_cell.angle_alpha   90.00
_cell.angle_beta   90.00
_cell.angle_gamma   90.00
#
_symmetry.space_group_name_H-M   'P 1'
#
loop_
_entity.id
_entity.type
_entity.pdbx_description
1 polymer ?
#
loop_
_entity_poly.entity_id
_entity_poly.type
_entity_poly.pdbx_seq_one_letter_code
_entity_poly.pdbx_strand_id
1 'polypeptide(L)'
;MTSPGRLERVRSAPTVFVDAAHNPHGAAALAQALTEEFDFRRLVGVIGVLGDEDAEGVLEALEPVFDMIVLTNIEDRVVVTPFLPDAVETAIGLAEESDGEPVAGAGVVITGSVVTAGAGRTL
;
A
#
# COMPACT_ATOMS: atom_id res chain seq x y z
N MET A 1 -0.87 23.49 3.87
CA MET A 1 -0.65 22.22 3.17
C MET A 1 0.03 21.29 4.16
N THR A 2 -0.73 20.35 4.73
CA THR A 2 -0.34 19.56 5.90
C THR A 2 0.69 18.52 5.48
N SER A 3 1.89 18.56 6.05
CA SER A 3 3.01 17.62 5.79
C SER A 3 2.63 16.22 6.28
N PRO A 4 2.36 15.25 5.38
CA PRO A 4 2.24 13.84 5.77
C PRO A 4 3.67 13.27 5.87
N GLY A 5 3.97 12.58 6.98
CA GLY A 5 5.31 12.00 7.23
C GLY A 5 6.31 13.04 7.74
N ARG A 6 6.46 13.14 9.07
CA ARG A 6 7.61 13.81 9.68
C ARG A 6 8.46 12.72 10.29
N LEU A 7 9.53 12.34 9.60
CA LEU A 7 10.64 11.49 10.05
C LEU A 7 10.70 11.28 11.58
N GLU A 8 9.94 10.29 12.07
CA GLU A 8 9.72 10.07 13.50
C GLU A 8 10.70 9.01 14.00
N ARG A 9 11.48 9.35 15.03
CA ARG A 9 12.40 8.38 15.63
C ARG A 9 11.69 7.45 16.60
N VAL A 10 11.56 6.18 16.22
CA VAL A 10 10.90 5.14 17.05
C VAL A 10 11.90 4.28 17.84
N ARG A 11 13.19 4.32 17.49
CA ARG A 11 14.26 3.60 18.21
C ARG A 11 15.59 4.36 18.13
N SER A 12 16.42 4.23 19.16
CA SER A 12 17.72 4.94 19.25
C SER A 12 18.95 4.11 18.88
N ALA A 13 18.92 2.77 18.99
CA ALA A 13 20.08 1.92 18.72
C ALA A 13 19.70 0.49 18.23
N PRO A 14 19.89 0.17 16.93
CA PRO A 14 20.11 1.13 15.84
C PRO A 14 18.99 2.17 15.77
N THR A 15 19.30 3.35 15.27
CA THR A 15 18.31 4.39 15.03
C THR A 15 17.32 3.89 13.99
N VAL A 16 16.02 4.02 14.28
CA VAL A 16 14.94 3.69 13.33
C VAL A 16 14.04 4.90 13.22
N PHE A 17 13.78 5.29 11.98
CA PHE A 17 12.81 6.33 11.64
C PHE A 17 11.62 5.75 10.89
N VAL A 18 10.47 6.39 11.03
CA VAL A 18 9.25 6.10 10.27
C VAL A 18 8.82 7.38 9.57
N ASP A 19 8.45 7.26 8.30
CA ASP A 19 7.92 8.34 7.48
C ASP A 19 6.76 7.80 6.61
N ALA A 20 5.87 8.67 6.16
CA ALA A 20 4.68 8.32 5.39
C ALA A 20 4.79 8.70 3.90
N ALA A 21 6.01 9.03 3.42
CA ALA A 21 6.29 9.28 2.01
C ALA A 21 5.92 8.06 1.15
N HIS A 22 4.92 8.25 0.30
CA HIS A 22 4.39 7.21 -0.60
C HIS A 22 4.17 7.74 -2.03
N ASN A 23 4.69 8.93 -2.32
CA ASN A 23 4.67 9.55 -3.64
C ASN A 23 6.02 10.22 -3.93
N PRO A 24 6.36 10.50 -5.19
CA PRO A 24 7.69 10.99 -5.56
C PRO A 24 8.07 12.31 -4.88
N HIS A 25 7.10 13.19 -4.63
CA HIS A 25 7.35 14.49 -4.00
C HIS A 25 7.69 14.33 -2.51
N GLY A 26 6.96 13.47 -1.79
CA GLY A 26 7.25 13.14 -0.39
C GLY A 26 8.58 12.39 -0.25
N ALA A 27 8.86 11.47 -1.17
CA ALA A 27 10.10 10.71 -1.21
C ALA A 27 11.32 11.62 -1.41
N ALA A 28 11.24 12.61 -2.31
CA ALA A 28 12.30 13.61 -2.49
C ALA A 28 12.54 14.47 -1.23
N ALA A 29 11.47 14.88 -0.54
CA ALA A 29 11.58 15.61 0.71
C ALA A 29 12.23 14.76 1.83
N LEU A 30 11.88 13.47 1.90
CA LEU A 30 12.49 12.51 2.81
C LEU A 30 13.98 12.32 2.51
N ALA A 31 14.36 12.15 1.25
CA ALA A 31 15.76 12.01 0.83
C ALA A 31 16.60 13.25 1.20
N GLN A 32 16.04 14.44 1.00
CA GLN A 32 16.68 15.70 1.40
C GLN A 32 16.91 15.76 2.91
N ALA A 33 15.89 15.48 3.72
CA ALA A 33 16.01 15.48 5.18
C ALA A 33 17.04 14.45 5.68
N LEU A 34 17.06 13.25 5.09
CA LEU A 34 18.02 12.19 5.43
C LEU A 34 19.47 12.63 5.17
N THR A 35 19.69 13.41 4.12
CA THR A 35 21.03 13.89 3.71
C THR A 35 21.47 15.14 4.49
N GLU A 36 20.55 16.05 4.80
CA GLU A 36 20.87 17.32 5.46
C GLU A 36 20.96 17.20 6.99
N GLU A 37 20.15 16.33 7.60
CA GLU A 37 20.01 16.27 9.06
C GLU A 37 20.82 15.14 9.72
N PHE A 38 21.26 14.14 8.96
CA PHE A 38 21.89 12.94 9.50
C PHE A 38 23.18 12.54 8.77
N ASP A 39 24.13 11.97 9.52
CA ASP A 39 25.42 11.49 8.99
C ASP A 39 25.55 9.98 9.25
N PHE A 40 24.79 9.19 8.50
CA PHE A 40 24.79 7.74 8.64
C PHE A 40 25.96 7.12 7.87
N ARG A 41 26.78 6.30 8.55
CA ARG A 41 27.81 5.48 7.89
C ARG A 41 27.25 4.33 7.05
N ARG A 42 26.02 3.90 7.35
CA ARG A 42 25.28 2.89 6.63
C ARG A 42 23.78 3.07 6.87
N LEU A 43 23.00 3.24 5.81
CA LEU A 43 21.55 3.48 5.86
C LEU A 43 20.81 2.46 4.99
N VAL A 44 19.79 1.81 5.56
CA VAL A 44 18.98 0.80 4.88
C VAL A 44 17.53 1.28 4.84
N GLY A 45 16.94 1.33 3.64
CA GLY A 45 15.54 1.68 3.43
C GLY A 45 14.66 0.43 3.43
N VAL A 46 13.53 0.47 4.14
CA VAL A 46 12.47 -0.54 4.01
C VAL A 46 11.28 0.16 3.37
N ILE A 47 10.93 -0.23 2.15
CA ILE A 47 9.90 0.45 1.36
C ILE A 47 8.76 -0.53 1.12
N GLY A 48 7.59 -0.14 1.61
CA GLY A 48 6.33 -0.75 1.22
C GLY A 48 5.90 -0.23 -0.13
N VAL A 49 5.50 -1.13 -1.04
CA VAL A 49 4.91 -0.74 -2.31
C VAL A 49 3.44 -1.19 -2.29
N LEU A 50 2.50 -0.24 -2.38
CA LEU A 50 1.11 -0.55 -2.67
C LEU A 50 0.89 -0.51 -4.20
N GLY A 51 0.02 -1.39 -4.71
CA GLY A 51 -0.16 -1.61 -6.15
C GLY A 51 -0.66 -0.41 -6.97
N ASP A 52 -1.18 0.65 -6.32
CA ASP A 52 -1.71 1.87 -6.97
C ASP A 52 -0.77 3.09 -6.79
N GLU A 53 0.41 2.90 -6.20
CA GLU A 53 1.39 3.97 -5.97
C GLU A 53 2.43 4.04 -7.09
N ASP A 54 2.94 5.25 -7.37
CA ASP A 54 4.07 5.48 -8.29
C ASP A 54 5.37 4.98 -7.64
N ALA A 55 5.52 3.66 -7.60
CA ALA A 55 6.63 2.97 -6.98
C ALA A 55 7.97 3.31 -7.66
N GLU A 56 7.95 3.50 -8.98
CA GLU A 56 9.13 3.88 -9.76
C GLU A 56 9.61 5.27 -9.34
N GLY A 57 8.73 6.27 -9.33
CA GLY A 57 9.11 7.63 -8.92
C GLY A 57 9.47 7.75 -7.43
N VAL A 58 8.90 6.93 -6.55
CA VAL A 58 9.32 6.84 -5.14
C VAL A 58 10.73 6.26 -5.03
N LEU A 59 11.03 5.18 -5.75
CA LEU A 59 12.34 4.53 -5.71
C LEU A 59 13.42 5.39 -6.35
N GLU A 60 13.14 6.05 -7.48
CA GLU A 60 14.08 6.98 -8.10
C GLU A 60 14.52 8.10 -7.15
N ALA A 61 13.59 8.61 -6.33
CA ALA A 61 13.90 9.67 -5.37
C ALA A 61 14.71 9.18 -4.15
N LEU A 62 14.53 7.91 -3.75
CA LEU A 62 15.13 7.36 -2.52
C LEU A 62 16.41 6.55 -2.76
N GLU A 63 16.59 5.96 -3.95
CA GLU A 63 17.76 5.14 -4.28
C GLU A 63 19.11 5.81 -3.99
N PRO A 64 19.30 7.12 -4.28
CA PRO A 64 20.61 7.76 -4.05
C PRO A 64 21.03 7.89 -2.59
N VAL A 65 20.09 7.81 -1.63
CA VAL A 65 20.37 8.04 -0.20
C VAL A 65 20.52 6.75 0.61
N PHE A 66 20.15 5.60 0.06
CA PHE A 66 20.21 4.31 0.75
C PHE A 66 21.35 3.44 0.22
N ASP A 67 22.15 2.85 1.12
CA ASP A 67 23.13 1.83 0.74
C ASP A 67 22.48 0.50 0.31
N MET A 68 21.24 0.28 0.78
CA MET A 68 20.47 -0.93 0.52
C MET A 68 18.99 -0.66 0.70
N ILE A 69 18.17 -1.24 -0.18
CA ILE A 69 16.71 -1.15 -0.10
C ILE A 69 16.13 -2.57 0.06
N VAL A 70 15.20 -2.71 1.00
CA VAL A 70 14.35 -3.88 1.18
C VAL A 70 12.94 -3.49 0.76
N LEU A 71 12.40 -4.16 -0.24
CA LEU A 71 11.02 -3.98 -0.68
C LEU A 71 10.09 -4.95 0.05
N THR A 72 8.92 -4.47 0.48
CA THR A 72 7.84 -5.30 1.00
C THR A 72 6.54 -4.99 0.27
N ASN A 73 5.75 -6.02 -0.01
CA ASN A 73 4.39 -5.85 -0.53
C ASN A 73 3.46 -5.46 0.64
N ILE A 74 2.60 -4.47 0.44
CA ILE A 74 1.53 -4.10 1.38
C ILE A 74 0.18 -4.26 0.66
N GLU A 75 -0.19 -5.47 0.25
CA GLU A 75 -1.56 -5.75 -0.20
C GLU A 75 -2.11 -7.08 0.34
N ASP A 76 -3.12 -6.95 1.20
CA ASP A 76 -4.06 -7.99 1.68
C ASP A 76 -5.49 -7.65 1.17
N ARG A 77 -5.65 -7.26 -0.11
CA ARG A 77 -6.96 -6.79 -0.63
C ARG A 77 -7.35 -7.26 -2.03
N VAL A 78 -6.55 -8.10 -2.67
CA VAL A 78 -6.87 -8.63 -4.00
C VAL A 78 -7.11 -10.12 -3.92
N VAL A 79 -8.36 -10.53 -4.12
CA VAL A 79 -8.72 -11.95 -4.25
C VAL A 79 -9.03 -12.25 -5.71
N VAL A 80 -8.16 -13.02 -6.35
CA VAL A 80 -8.29 -13.41 -7.76
C VAL A 80 -8.98 -14.77 -7.84
N THR A 81 -10.14 -14.79 -8.47
CA THR A 81 -10.94 -15.99 -8.72
C THR A 81 -11.12 -16.14 -10.24
N PRO A 82 -10.65 -17.25 -10.84
CA PRO A 82 -10.62 -17.40 -12.29
C PRO A 82 -12.00 -17.68 -12.91
N PHE A 83 -12.99 -18.06 -12.09
CA PHE A 83 -14.35 -18.34 -12.50
C PHE A 83 -15.31 -17.38 -11.80
N LEU A 84 -16.24 -16.82 -12.57
CA LEU A 84 -17.18 -15.82 -12.05
C LEU A 84 -18.06 -16.34 -10.90
N PRO A 85 -18.60 -17.56 -10.90
CA PRO A 85 -19.39 -18.07 -9.77
C PRO A 85 -18.58 -18.05 -8.47
N ASP A 86 -17.35 -18.58 -8.51
CA ASP A 86 -16.43 -18.60 -7.38
C ASP A 86 -16.07 -17.17 -6.93
N ALA A 87 -15.93 -16.24 -7.88
CA ALA A 87 -15.70 -14.82 -7.60
C ALA A 87 -16.84 -14.18 -6.83
N VAL A 88 -18.07 -14.53 -7.18
CA VAL A 88 -19.27 -14.01 -6.53
C VAL A 88 -19.43 -14.60 -5.14
N GLU A 89 -19.26 -15.91 -4.96
CA GLU A 89 -19.30 -16.55 -3.63
C GLU A 89 -18.23 -15.99 -2.69
N THR A 90 -17.01 -15.79 -3.21
CA THR A 90 -15.91 -15.18 -2.47
C THR A 90 -16.24 -13.74 -2.08
N ALA A 91 -16.79 -12.94 -3.01
CA ALA A 91 -17.19 -11.56 -2.73
C ALA A 91 -18.33 -11.46 -1.70
N ILE A 92 -19.27 -12.42 -1.69
CA ILE A 92 -20.34 -12.52 -0.69
C ILE A 92 -19.74 -12.83 0.69
N GLY A 93 -18.89 -13.85 0.79
CA GLY A 93 -18.25 -14.21 2.06
C GLY A 93 -17.47 -13.04 2.67
N LEU A 94 -16.68 -12.35 1.83
CA LEU A 94 -15.93 -11.16 2.25
C LEU A 94 -16.82 -9.97 2.63
N ALA A 95 -18.02 -9.86 2.05
CA ALA A 95 -18.98 -8.81 2.39
C ALA A 95 -19.79 -9.11 3.68
N GLU A 96 -19.92 -10.39 4.03
CA GLU A 96 -20.57 -10.86 5.26
C GLU A 96 -19.62 -10.94 6.45
N GLU A 97 -18.31 -11.02 6.22
CA GLU A 97 -17.28 -10.92 7.26
C GLU A 97 -17.24 -9.50 7.84
N SER A 98 -17.71 -9.38 9.08
CA SER A 98 -17.50 -8.20 9.93
C SER A 98 -17.19 -8.66 11.34
N ASP A 99 -16.31 -7.93 12.03
CA ASP A 99 -15.92 -8.14 13.43
C ASP A 99 -17.13 -8.03 14.39
N GLY A 100 -17.97 -9.06 14.40
CA GLY A 100 -18.95 -9.34 15.44
C GLY A 100 -20.32 -8.65 15.35
N GLU A 101 -20.59 -7.76 14.40
CA GLU A 101 -21.93 -7.15 14.24
C GLU A 101 -22.41 -7.25 12.77
N PRO A 102 -23.68 -7.63 12.51
CA PRO A 102 -24.22 -7.63 11.15
C PRO A 102 -24.29 -6.20 10.62
N VAL A 103 -23.48 -5.89 9.60
CA VAL A 103 -23.52 -4.59 8.95
C VAL A 103 -24.77 -4.52 8.10
N ALA A 104 -25.82 -3.88 8.62
CA ALA A 104 -26.94 -3.44 7.80
C ALA A 104 -26.40 -2.47 6.74
N GLY A 105 -26.18 -2.94 5.51
CA GLY A 105 -25.72 -2.12 4.38
C GLY A 105 -24.60 -2.71 3.50
N ALA A 106 -24.16 -3.95 3.70
CA ALA A 106 -23.17 -4.56 2.80
C ALA A 106 -23.77 -4.86 1.40
N GLY A 107 -22.99 -4.60 0.34
CA GLY A 107 -23.43 -4.79 -1.03
C GLY A 107 -22.28 -5.19 -1.96
N VAL A 108 -22.52 -6.20 -2.80
CA VAL A 108 -21.58 -6.66 -3.83
C VAL A 108 -21.95 -6.02 -5.16
N VAL A 109 -21.01 -5.34 -5.82
CA VAL A 109 -21.20 -4.78 -7.17
C VAL A 109 -20.36 -5.57 -8.17
N ILE A 110 -21.04 -6.27 -9.08
CA ILE A 110 -20.40 -7.00 -10.18
C ILE A 110 -20.31 -6.05 -11.38
N THR A 111 -19.08 -5.64 -11.72
CA THR A 111 -18.79 -4.72 -12.84
C THR A 111 -17.56 -5.19 -13.63
N GLY A 112 -17.23 -4.52 -14.73
CA GLY A 112 -16.02 -4.77 -15.53
C GLY A 112 -16.25 -5.22 -16.97
N SER A 113 -17.40 -5.82 -17.31
CA SER A 113 -17.81 -6.05 -18.71
C SER A 113 -19.31 -6.38 -18.85
N VAL A 114 -19.88 -6.25 -20.06
CA VAL A 114 -21.27 -6.67 -20.37
C VAL A 114 -21.48 -8.18 -20.19
N VAL A 115 -20.43 -8.98 -20.36
CA VAL A 115 -20.45 -10.44 -20.15
C VAL A 115 -20.50 -10.75 -18.65
N THR A 116 -19.66 -10.05 -17.86
CA THR A 116 -19.61 -10.16 -16.40
C THR A 116 -20.93 -9.73 -15.76
N ALA A 117 -21.48 -8.59 -16.19
CA ALA A 117 -22.79 -8.11 -15.75
C ALA A 117 -23.94 -9.01 -16.23
N GLY A 118 -23.81 -9.62 -17.40
CA GLY A 118 -24.78 -10.57 -17.94
C GLY A 118 -24.83 -11.87 -17.13
N ALA A 119 -23.67 -12.45 -16.83
CA ALA A 119 -23.56 -13.68 -16.06
C ALA A 119 -23.92 -13.48 -14.57
N GLY A 120 -23.71 -12.28 -14.01
CA GLY A 120 -24.23 -11.93 -12.68
C GLY A 120 -25.77 -11.91 -12.58
N ARG A 121 -26.50 -11.79 -13.69
CA ARG A 121 -27.98 -11.82 -13.70
C ARG A 121 -28.57 -13.23 -13.68
N THR A 122 -27.74 -14.25 -13.88
CA THR A 122 -28.16 -15.66 -13.97
C THR A 122 -27.83 -16.47 -12.72
N LEU A 123 -27.16 -15.85 -11.76
CA LEU A 123 -26.94 -16.35 -10.40
C LEU A 123 -28.17 -16.04 -9.55
#